data_AF-A0A9W6CW42-F1
#
_entry.id   AF-A0A9W6CW42-F1
#
_cell.length_a   1.000
_cell.length_b   1.000
_cell.length_c   1.000
_cell.angle_alpha   90.00
_cell.angle_beta   90.00
_cell.angle_gamma   90.00
#
_symmetry.space_group_name_H-M   'P 1'
#
loop_
_entity.id
_entity.type
_entity.pdbx_description
1 polymer ?
#
loop_
_entity_poly.entity_id
_entity_poly.type
_entity_poly.pdbx_seq_one_letter_code
_entity_poly.pdbx_strand_id
1 'polypeptide(L)'
;MIRSPGGEAAPEPDDRALAARVAHSHLFRGARVAVDGLAVPSGGGPPTTPAGLDLRFGDGSRTRAELLVDDRGRAALDVERYGTAAGTQLGPSLWEVSRTEPSASGAVLVIGSKAGRPD
;
A
#
# COMPACT_ATOMS: atom_id res chain seq x y z
N MET A 1 -1.02 -25.25 -32.66
CA MET A 1 0.25 -25.45 -31.94
C MET A 1 0.49 -24.21 -31.08
N ILE A 2 0.60 -24.45 -29.77
CA ILE A 2 1.28 -23.67 -28.70
C ILE A 2 0.80 -22.25 -28.36
N ARG A 3 0.48 -22.11 -27.06
CA ARG A 3 0.10 -20.93 -26.28
C ARG A 3 1.29 -19.99 -26.08
N SER A 4 1.03 -18.69 -25.90
CA SER A 4 1.37 -18.00 -24.64
C SER A 4 0.48 -16.77 -24.42
N PRO A 5 0.04 -16.52 -23.18
CA PRO A 5 -1.05 -15.61 -22.83
C PRO A 5 -0.53 -14.25 -22.33
N GLY A 6 -1.47 -13.30 -22.20
CA GLY A 6 -1.35 -11.97 -21.61
C GLY A 6 -0.09 -11.69 -20.81
N GLY A 7 0.80 -10.89 -21.39
CA GLY A 7 1.57 -9.95 -20.58
C GLY A 7 0.59 -8.90 -20.09
N GLU A 8 -0.01 -9.13 -18.93
CA GLU A 8 -0.60 -8.06 -18.13
C GLU A 8 0.54 -7.06 -17.97
N ALA A 9 0.46 -5.96 -18.73
CA ALA A 9 1.43 -4.89 -18.63
C ALA A 9 1.47 -4.53 -17.15
N ALA A 10 2.61 -4.75 -16.51
CA ALA A 10 2.83 -4.23 -15.17
C ALA A 10 2.40 -2.75 -15.24
N PRO A 11 1.48 -2.29 -14.36
CA PRO A 11 1.00 -0.92 -14.44
C PRO A 11 2.22 -0.01 -14.48
N GLU A 12 2.32 0.80 -15.54
CA GLU A 12 3.41 1.77 -15.67
C GLU A 12 3.42 2.62 -14.39
N PRO A 13 4.59 2.84 -13.76
CA PRO A 13 4.64 3.59 -12.52
C PRO A 13 4.01 4.95 -12.78
N ASP A 14 2.97 5.28 -12.02
CA ASP A 14 2.49 6.65 -11.98
C ASP A 14 3.66 7.50 -11.47
N ASP A 15 4.20 8.41 -12.30
CA ASP A 15 5.38 9.23 -11.97
C ASP A 15 5.20 10.06 -10.69
N ARG A 16 4.00 10.07 -10.09
CA ARG A 16 3.67 10.74 -8.83
C ARG A 16 3.43 9.78 -7.66
N ALA A 17 3.57 8.47 -7.83
CA ALA A 17 3.39 7.51 -6.75
C ALA A 17 4.52 7.64 -5.71
N LEU A 18 4.14 7.72 -4.44
CA LEU A 18 5.09 7.74 -3.33
C LEU A 18 5.68 6.36 -3.11
N ALA A 19 6.98 6.29 -2.82
CA ALA A 19 7.63 5.02 -2.50
C ALA A 19 7.14 4.52 -1.13
N ALA A 20 6.61 3.29 -1.09
CA ALA A 20 6.16 2.64 0.13
C ALA A 20 6.89 1.30 0.33
N ARG A 21 7.24 0.98 1.59
CA ARG A 21 8.04 -0.20 1.92
C ARG A 21 7.49 -0.93 3.13
N VAL A 22 7.38 -2.25 3.03
CA VAL A 22 7.05 -3.13 4.15
C VAL A 22 8.09 -4.25 4.24
N ALA A 23 8.47 -4.62 5.46
CA ALA A 23 9.52 -5.63 5.69
C ALA A 23 9.08 -7.08 5.43
N HIS A 24 7.79 -7.31 5.17
CA HIS A 24 7.20 -8.63 4.99
C HIS A 24 6.80 -8.86 3.53
N SER A 25 6.48 -10.10 3.17
CA SER A 25 5.97 -10.47 1.84
C SER A 25 4.48 -10.18 1.64
N HIS A 26 3.75 -9.82 2.71
CA HIS A 26 2.34 -9.49 2.65
C HIS A 26 1.93 -8.57 3.81
N LEU A 27 0.76 -7.94 3.67
CA LEU A 27 0.15 -7.13 4.73
C LEU A 27 -0.67 -7.98 5.68
N PHE A 28 -0.66 -7.59 6.94
CA PHE A 28 -1.44 -8.15 8.03
C PHE A 28 -1.65 -7.07 9.09
N ARG A 29 -2.58 -7.29 10.02
CA ARG A 29 -2.82 -6.37 11.13
C ARG A 29 -1.55 -6.20 11.97
N GLY A 30 -1.08 -4.97 12.11
CA GLY A 30 0.16 -4.59 12.78
C GLY A 30 1.35 -4.43 11.85
N ALA A 31 1.24 -4.78 10.56
CA ALA A 31 2.29 -4.51 9.59
C ALA A 31 2.59 -3.01 9.50
N ARG A 32 3.85 -2.67 9.30
CA ARG A 32 4.33 -1.28 9.24
C ARG A 32 4.76 -0.96 7.82
N VAL A 33 4.12 0.03 7.22
CA VAL A 33 4.40 0.50 5.86
C VAL A 33 5.05 1.87 5.96
N ALA A 34 6.35 1.96 5.66
CA ALA A 34 7.05 3.23 5.57
C ALA A 34 6.75 3.87 4.23
N VAL A 35 6.23 5.10 4.22
CA VAL A 35 5.91 5.86 3.02
C VAL A 35 6.76 7.12 2.98
N ASP A 36 7.62 7.21 1.97
CA ASP A 36 8.49 8.36 1.76
C ASP A 36 7.68 9.52 1.15
N GLY A 37 7.90 10.73 1.62
CA GLY A 37 7.22 11.94 1.14
C GLY A 37 5.76 12.08 1.59
N LEU A 38 5.23 11.15 2.39
CA LEU A 38 3.86 11.27 2.90
C LEU A 38 3.76 12.38 3.93
N ALA A 39 2.98 13.41 3.62
CA ALA A 39 2.68 14.51 4.52
C ALA A 39 1.69 14.07 5.61
N VAL A 40 2.02 14.38 6.87
CA VAL A 40 1.15 14.17 8.02
C VAL A 40 1.06 15.47 8.84
N PRO A 41 -0.06 15.73 9.54
CA PRO A 41 -0.21 16.94 10.36
C PRO A 41 0.93 17.11 11.38
N SER A 42 1.38 18.36 11.57
CA SER A 42 2.35 18.72 12.59
C SER A 42 1.80 18.36 13.97
N GLY A 43 2.40 17.37 14.63
CA GLY A 43 1.92 16.80 15.90
C GLY A 43 1.47 15.34 15.81
N GLY A 44 1.46 14.76 14.60
CA GLY A 44 0.98 13.41 14.36
C GLY A 44 -0.52 13.36 14.14
N GLY A 45 -0.97 12.32 13.43
CA GLY A 45 -2.35 12.19 13.00
C GLY A 45 -2.44 11.41 11.69
N PRO A 46 -3.66 11.04 11.27
CA PRO A 46 -3.88 10.40 9.99
C PRO A 46 -3.46 11.33 8.84
N PRO A 47 -3.03 10.78 7.70
CA PRO A 47 -2.82 11.56 6.48
C PRO A 47 -4.12 12.26 6.07
N THR A 48 -4.00 13.47 5.51
CA THR A 48 -5.16 14.33 5.18
C THR A 48 -5.52 14.30 3.70
N THR A 49 -4.67 13.72 2.85
CA THR A 49 -4.88 13.65 1.41
C THR A 49 -4.64 12.24 0.90
N PRO A 50 -5.45 11.75 -0.04
CA PRO A 50 -5.17 10.50 -0.74
C PRO A 50 -3.84 10.56 -1.50
N ALA A 51 -3.21 9.40 -1.70
CA ALA A 51 -1.95 9.29 -2.45
C ALA A 51 -1.79 7.92 -3.10
N GLY A 52 -1.31 7.88 -4.35
CA GLY A 52 -0.85 6.66 -4.99
C GLY A 52 0.51 6.23 -4.43
N LEU A 53 0.71 4.93 -4.24
CA LEU A 53 1.92 4.34 -3.67
C LEU A 53 2.49 3.22 -4.57
N ASP A 54 3.82 3.20 -4.74
CA ASP A 54 4.56 2.01 -5.18
C ASP A 54 4.95 1.19 -3.95
N LEU A 55 4.17 0.16 -3.61
CA LEU A 55 4.39 -0.66 -2.43
C LEU A 55 5.37 -1.79 -2.74
N ARG A 56 6.53 -1.74 -2.09
CA ARG A 56 7.55 -2.78 -2.13
C ARG A 56 7.56 -3.63 -0.86
N PHE A 57 7.48 -4.94 -1.06
CA PHE A 57 7.55 -5.96 -0.02
C PHE A 57 8.99 -6.40 0.24
N GLY A 58 9.23 -6.99 1.42
CA GLY A 58 10.55 -7.40 1.88
C GLY A 58 11.15 -8.57 1.08
N ASP A 59 10.30 -9.34 0.40
CA ASP A 59 10.70 -10.41 -0.53
C ASP A 59 11.06 -9.87 -1.93
N GLY A 60 10.94 -8.56 -2.15
CA GLY A 60 11.24 -7.90 -3.42
C GLY A 60 10.02 -7.75 -4.33
N SER A 61 8.88 -8.35 -4.00
CA SER A 61 7.64 -8.14 -4.76
C SER A 61 7.15 -6.70 -4.65
N ARG A 62 6.39 -6.27 -5.65
CA ARG A 62 5.88 -4.91 -5.76
C ARG A 62 4.44 -4.91 -6.25
N THR A 63 3.69 -3.90 -5.82
CA THR A 63 2.32 -3.68 -6.26
C THR A 63 1.95 -2.21 -6.13
N ARG A 64 0.94 -1.78 -6.87
CA ARG A 64 0.33 -0.49 -6.66
C ARG A 64 -0.57 -0.55 -5.42
N ALA A 65 -0.52 0.51 -4.65
CA ALA A 65 -1.50 0.75 -3.60
C ALA A 65 -1.99 2.19 -3.65
N GLU A 66 -3.15 2.44 -3.10
CA GLU A 66 -3.71 3.76 -2.93
C GLU A 66 -4.02 3.99 -1.46
N LEU A 67 -3.46 5.06 -0.91
CA LEU A 67 -3.86 5.59 0.36
C LEU A 67 -5.15 6.38 0.16
N LEU A 68 -6.24 5.87 0.73
CA LEU A 68 -7.55 6.50 0.78
C LEU A 68 -7.70 7.25 2.10
N VAL A 69 -8.32 8.43 2.05
CA VAL A 69 -8.67 9.23 3.23
C VAL A 69 -10.13 9.65 3.10
N ASP A 70 -10.93 9.41 4.14
CA ASP A 70 -12.33 9.84 4.17
C ASP A 70 -12.51 11.19 4.88
N ASP A 71 -13.71 11.79 4.73
CA ASP A 71 -14.05 13.09 5.34
C ASP A 71 -14.03 13.08 6.88
N ARG A 72 -13.97 11.89 7.50
CA ARG A 72 -13.86 11.71 8.95
C ARG A 72 -12.41 11.55 9.40
N GLY A 73 -11.44 11.70 8.48
CA GLY A 73 -10.02 11.55 8.75
C GLY A 73 -9.58 10.11 8.96
N ARG A 74 -10.37 9.12 8.54
CA ARG A 74 -9.96 7.71 8.56
C ARG A 74 -9.18 7.42 7.28
N ALA A 75 -8.10 6.67 7.42
CA ALA A 75 -7.27 6.26 6.31
C ALA A 75 -7.36 4.75 6.08
N ALA A 76 -7.31 4.35 4.81
CA ALA A 76 -7.24 2.97 4.39
C ALA A 76 -6.23 2.83 3.24
N LEU A 77 -5.66 1.64 3.10
CA LEU A 77 -4.73 1.29 2.05
C LEU A 77 -5.40 0.26 1.13
N ASP A 78 -5.77 0.68 -0.07
CA ASP A 78 -6.25 -0.21 -1.11
C ASP A 78 -5.03 -0.77 -1.86
N VAL A 79 -4.88 -2.09 -1.86
CA VAL A 79 -3.71 -2.78 -2.41
C VAL A 79 -4.17 -3.63 -3.58
N GLU A 80 -3.55 -3.42 -4.74
CA GLU A 80 -3.81 -4.23 -5.92
C GLU A 80 -3.29 -5.66 -5.75
N ARG A 81 -3.75 -6.55 -6.63
CA ARG A 81 -3.27 -7.93 -6.71
C ARG A 81 -1.76 -7.97 -6.93
N TYR A 82 -1.08 -8.93 -6.29
CA TYR A 82 0.33 -9.18 -6.55
C TYR A 82 0.74 -10.62 -6.28
N GLY A 83 1.85 -11.01 -6.90
CA GLY A 83 2.55 -12.28 -6.62
C GLY A 83 3.70 -12.06 -5.66
N THR A 84 3.86 -12.95 -4.67
CA THR A 84 5.07 -13.00 -3.83
C THR A 84 6.23 -13.63 -4.60
N ALA A 85 7.46 -13.45 -4.12
CA ALA A 85 8.64 -14.10 -4.69
C ALA A 85 8.54 -15.63 -4.68
N ALA A 86 7.74 -16.20 -3.77
CA ALA A 86 7.45 -17.62 -3.69
C ALA A 86 6.38 -18.10 -4.71
N GLY A 87 5.86 -17.20 -5.56
CA GLY A 87 4.84 -17.51 -6.56
C GLY A 87 3.40 -17.54 -6.03
N THR A 88 3.18 -17.18 -4.76
CA THR A 88 1.82 -17.08 -4.19
C THR A 88 1.11 -15.86 -4.74
N GLN A 89 -0.08 -16.06 -5.32
CA GLN A 89 -0.92 -14.95 -5.78
C GLN A 89 -1.83 -14.47 -4.65
N LEU A 90 -1.74 -13.18 -4.33
CA LEU A 90 -2.67 -12.51 -3.42
C LEU A 90 -3.60 -11.62 -4.21
N GLY A 91 -4.90 -11.82 -4.01
CA GLY A 91 -5.93 -10.95 -4.57
C GLY A 91 -5.88 -9.52 -3.99
N PRO A 92 -6.63 -8.59 -4.58
CA PRO A 92 -6.72 -7.23 -4.07
C PRO A 92 -7.23 -7.21 -2.62
N SER A 93 -6.81 -6.21 -1.85
CA SER A 93 -7.20 -6.09 -0.46
C SER A 93 -7.23 -4.65 0.01
N LEU A 94 -8.27 -4.29 0.75
CA LEU A 94 -8.37 -3.03 1.45
C LEU A 94 -7.99 -3.24 2.93
N TRP A 95 -7.14 -2.37 3.47
CA TRP A 95 -6.67 -2.42 4.84
C TRP A 95 -6.90 -1.09 5.55
N GLU A 96 -7.49 -1.11 6.73
CA GLU A 96 -7.56 0.12 7.54
C GLU A 96 -6.16 0.55 7.99
N VAL A 97 -5.93 1.85 8.12
CA VAL A 97 -4.74 2.38 8.81
C VAL A 97 -5.14 2.65 10.26
N SER A 98 -4.60 1.84 11.17
CA SER A 98 -4.89 1.94 12.61
C SER A 98 -4.18 3.10 13.29
N ARG A 99 -2.99 3.45 12.81
CA ARG A 99 -2.16 4.52 13.35
C ARG A 99 -1.21 5.02 12.26
N THR A 100 -0.89 6.31 12.32
CA THR A 100 0.16 6.91 11.50
C THR A 100 1.19 7.53 12.43
N GLU A 101 2.47 7.26 12.15
CA GLU A 101 3.60 7.74 12.93
C GLU A 101 4.50 8.59 12.02
N PRO A 102 4.84 9.84 12.40
CA PRO A 102 5.77 10.64 11.60
C PRO A 102 7.16 9.99 11.58
N SER A 103 7.85 10.12 10.44
CA SER A 103 9.19 9.61 10.21
C SER A 103 10.05 10.69 9.55
N ALA A 104 11.38 10.55 9.62
CA ALA A 104 12.32 11.51 9.05
C ALA A 104 12.10 11.73 7.54
N SER A 105 11.66 10.71 6.81
CA SER A 105 11.44 10.75 5.36
C SER A 105 9.98 10.87 4.94
N GLY A 106 9.03 10.95 5.88
CA GLY A 106 7.59 10.89 5.59
C GLY A 106 6.81 10.35 6.79
N ALA A 107 6.17 9.19 6.63
CA ALA A 107 5.40 8.57 7.71
C ALA A 107 5.42 7.04 7.66
N VAL A 108 5.08 6.42 8.78
CA VAL A 108 4.85 4.99 8.91
C VAL A 108 3.38 4.75 9.18
N LEU A 109 2.73 4.01 8.28
CA LEU A 109 1.36 3.55 8.43
C LEU A 109 1.37 2.20 9.17
N VAL A 110 0.60 2.09 10.25
CA VAL A 110 0.39 0.85 10.98
C VAL A 110 -0.93 0.24 10.52
N ILE A 111 -0.85 -0.90 9.86
CA ILE A 111 -1.99 -1.58 9.27
C ILE A 111 -2.92 -2.13 10.36
N GLY A 112 -4.20 -1.85 10.21
CA GLY A 112 -5.29 -2.29 11.06
C GLY A 112 -5.98 -3.54 10.52
N SER A 113 -7.31 -3.57 10.62
CA SER A 113 -8.11 -4.69 10.15
C SER A 113 -8.22 -4.68 8.63
N LYS A 114 -8.39 -5.87 8.05
CA LYS A 114 -8.76 -5.98 6.63
C LYS A 114 -10.19 -5.48 6.48
N ALA A 115 -10.40 -4.51 5.60
CA ALA A 115 -11.71 -3.99 5.29
C ALA A 115 -12.32 -4.75 4.10
N GLY A 116 -13.66 -4.77 4.02
CA GLY A 116 -14.34 -5.15 2.79
C GLY A 116 -14.09 -4.05 1.75
N ARG A 117 -13.55 -4.40 0.59
CA ARG A 117 -13.45 -3.47 -0.53
C ARG A 117 -14.88 -3.16 -0.98
N PRO A 118 -15.32 -1.90 -1.07
CA PRO A 118 -16.60 -1.58 -1.70
C PRO A 118 -16.55 -2.08 -3.15
N ASP A 119 -17.62 -2.75 -3.58
CA ASP A 119 -17.80 -3.31 -4.93
C ASP A 119 -17.90 -2.19 -5.99
#